data_AF-L9V8B4-F1
#
_entry.id   AF-L9V8B4-F1
#
_cell.length_a   1.000
_cell.length_b   1.000
_cell.length_c   1.000
_cell.angle_alpha   90.00
_cell.angle_beta   90.00
_cell.angle_gamma   90.00
#
_symmetry.space_group_name_H-M   'P 1'
#
loop_
_entity.id
_entity.type
_entity.pdbx_description
1 polymer ?
#
loop_
_entity_poly.entity_id
_entity_poly.type
_entity_poly.pdbx_seq_one_letter_code
_entity_poly.pdbx_strand_id
1 'polypeptide(L)'
;MEDFLEDSGRRQEQRLEEELERIEEQLDQRYQLFQESLEELTSSLEQAVDELNEEYQSFFSGQSEERIQNLKGEIEEFYRLIREERQSHWSDRQRLEKERREILRELEELEELDSVSDLL
;
A
#
# COMPACT_ATOMS: atom_id res chain seq x y z
N MET A 1 20.57 38.21 -13.99
CA MET A 1 20.36 37.72 -12.62
C MET A 1 18.99 37.04 -12.55
N GLU A 2 17.99 37.63 -13.21
CA GLU A 2 16.71 36.97 -13.57
C GLU A 2 16.91 35.62 -14.28
N ASP A 3 17.69 35.54 -15.38
CA ASP A 3 17.89 34.26 -16.12
C ASP A 3 18.37 33.08 -15.25
N PHE A 4 19.11 33.33 -14.17
CA PHE A 4 19.61 32.28 -13.27
C PHE A 4 18.55 31.82 -12.25
N LEU A 5 17.66 32.73 -11.83
CA LEU A 5 16.56 32.42 -10.92
C LEU A 5 15.44 31.68 -11.67
N GLU A 6 15.15 32.09 -12.90
CA GLU A 6 14.16 31.46 -13.78
C GLU A 6 14.58 30.02 -14.17
N ASP A 7 15.86 29.82 -14.50
CA ASP A 7 16.42 28.49 -14.82
C ASP A 7 16.54 27.58 -13.58
N SER A 8 16.67 28.17 -12.37
CA SER A 8 16.67 27.42 -11.12
C SER A 8 15.25 26.99 -10.69
N GLY A 9 14.25 27.87 -10.88
CA GLY A 9 12.85 27.59 -10.57
C GLY A 9 12.29 26.46 -11.42
N ARG A 10 12.47 26.55 -12.74
CA ARG A 10 12.02 25.50 -13.69
C ARG A 10 12.64 24.13 -13.41
N ARG A 11 13.91 24.08 -13.01
CA ARG A 11 14.58 22.82 -12.63
C ARG A 11 14.05 22.24 -11.33
N GLN A 12 13.61 23.09 -10.41
CA GLN A 12 13.02 22.64 -9.16
C GLN A 12 11.60 22.12 -9.39
N GLU A 13 10.80 22.83 -10.18
CA GLU A 13 9.47 22.41 -10.62
C GLU A 13 9.53 21.04 -11.32
N GLN A 14 10.37 20.90 -12.35
CA GLN A 14 10.54 19.64 -13.08
C GLN A 14 10.93 18.47 -12.15
N ARG A 15 11.80 18.72 -11.17
CA ARG A 15 12.19 17.70 -10.18
C ARG A 15 11.01 17.27 -9.31
N LEU A 16 10.18 18.22 -8.88
CA LEU A 16 9.02 17.95 -8.04
C LEU A 16 7.93 17.22 -8.84
N GLU A 17 7.74 17.54 -10.11
CA GLU A 17 6.86 16.80 -11.02
C GLU A 17 7.33 15.35 -11.22
N GLU A 18 8.63 15.13 -11.45
CA GLU A 18 9.21 13.77 -11.54
C GLU A 18 9.03 12.99 -10.23
N GLU A 19 9.13 13.66 -9.08
CA GLU A 19 8.93 13.04 -7.78
C GLU A 19 7.44 12.68 -7.56
N LEU A 20 6.53 13.53 -8.03
CA LEU A 20 5.09 13.27 -8.01
C LEU A 20 4.72 12.03 -8.84
N GLU A 21 5.23 11.94 -10.07
CA GLU A 21 5.02 10.78 -10.95
C GLU A 21 5.53 9.50 -10.29
N ARG A 22 6.72 9.53 -9.68
CA ARG A 22 7.26 8.38 -8.94
C ARG A 22 6.39 7.96 -7.76
N ILE A 23 5.79 8.91 -7.03
CA ILE A 23 4.88 8.57 -5.93
C ILE A 23 3.61 7.92 -6.47
N GLU A 24 3.07 8.39 -7.59
CA GLU A 24 1.90 7.80 -8.23
C GLU A 24 2.20 6.37 -8.71
N GLU A 25 3.34 6.13 -9.35
CA GLU A 25 3.80 4.78 -9.68
C GLU A 25 3.95 3.88 -8.46
N GLN A 26 4.50 4.40 -7.35
CA GLN A 26 4.66 3.64 -6.11
C GLN A 26 3.32 3.29 -5.46
N LEU A 27 2.33 4.19 -5.51
CA LEU A 27 0.99 3.93 -5.01
C LEU A 27 0.33 2.78 -5.79
N ASP A 28 0.45 2.80 -7.11
CA ASP A 28 -0.11 1.76 -7.98
C ASP A 28 0.58 0.41 -7.78
N GLN A 29 1.92 0.38 -7.77
CA GLN A 29 2.70 -0.84 -7.54
C GLN A 29 2.39 -1.46 -6.17
N ARG A 30 2.34 -0.64 -5.12
CA ARG A 30 2.02 -1.13 -3.77
C ARG A 30 0.57 -1.60 -3.65
N TYR A 31 -0.35 -1.00 -4.40
CA TYR A 31 -1.72 -1.48 -4.46
C TYR A 31 -1.82 -2.85 -5.14
N GLN A 32 -1.10 -3.06 -6.24
CA GLN A 32 -1.04 -4.36 -6.92
C GLN A 32 -0.46 -5.44 -6.00
N LEU A 33 0.69 -5.19 -5.37
CA LEU A 33 1.30 -6.13 -4.41
C LEU A 33 0.37 -6.46 -3.24
N PHE A 34 -0.35 -5.46 -2.72
CA PHE A 34 -1.33 -5.66 -1.67
C PHE A 34 -2.50 -6.55 -2.13
N GLN A 35 -3.01 -6.35 -3.36
CA GLN A 35 -4.08 -7.20 -3.90
C GLN A 35 -3.61 -8.65 -4.09
N GLU A 36 -2.42 -8.85 -4.66
CA GLU A 36 -1.82 -10.18 -4.84
C GLU A 36 -1.66 -10.90 -3.50
N SER A 37 -1.06 -10.24 -2.50
CA SER A 37 -0.89 -10.79 -1.15
C SER A 37 -2.23 -11.13 -0.49
N LEU A 38 -3.25 -10.26 -0.62
CA LEU A 38 -4.58 -10.51 -0.09
C LEU A 38 -5.26 -11.72 -0.74
N GLU A 39 -5.13 -11.86 -2.06
CA GLU A 39 -5.71 -12.96 -2.81
C GLU A 39 -5.08 -14.29 -2.37
N GLU A 40 -3.75 -14.34 -2.29
CA GLU A 40 -3.02 -15.53 -1.83
C GLU A 40 -3.41 -15.93 -0.39
N LEU A 41 -3.45 -14.96 0.54
CA LEU A 41 -3.82 -15.20 1.93
C LEU A 41 -5.29 -15.65 2.06
N THR A 42 -6.18 -15.04 1.28
CA THR A 42 -7.62 -15.38 1.32
C THR A 42 -7.86 -16.77 0.73
N SER A 43 -7.23 -17.11 -0.39
CA SER A 43 -7.32 -18.44 -0.98
C SER A 43 -6.78 -19.52 -0.03
N SER A 44 -5.66 -19.25 0.64
CA SER A 44 -5.08 -20.17 1.63
C SER A 44 -5.99 -20.35 2.85
N LEU A 45 -6.62 -19.28 3.32
CA LEU A 45 -7.61 -19.31 4.39
C LEU A 45 -8.83 -20.16 4.00
N GLU A 46 -9.37 -19.96 2.80
CA GLU A 46 -10.51 -20.72 2.28
C GLU A 46 -10.17 -22.22 2.23
N GLN A 47 -8.99 -22.57 1.72
CA GLN A 47 -8.53 -23.96 1.72
C GLN A 47 -8.44 -24.54 3.15
N ALA A 48 -7.85 -23.81 4.09
CA ALA A 48 -7.73 -24.29 5.48
C ALA A 48 -9.11 -24.47 6.15
N VAL A 49 -10.08 -23.60 5.85
CA VAL A 49 -11.46 -23.71 6.32
C VAL A 49 -12.15 -24.94 5.71
N ASP A 50 -11.97 -25.19 4.41
CA ASP A 50 -12.53 -26.35 3.74
C ASP A 50 -11.95 -27.65 4.30
N GLU A 51 -10.63 -27.73 4.46
CA GLU A 51 -9.96 -28.87 5.11
C GLU A 51 -10.49 -29.11 6.53
N LEU A 52 -10.68 -28.05 7.31
CA LEU A 52 -11.25 -28.15 8.66
C LEU A 52 -12.68 -28.71 8.64
N ASN A 53 -13.50 -28.29 7.68
CA ASN A 53 -14.86 -28.79 7.53
C ASN A 53 -14.88 -30.27 7.14
N GLU A 54 -13.99 -30.69 6.23
CA GLU A 54 -13.83 -32.09 5.83
C GLU A 54 -13.40 -32.98 7.00
N GLU A 55 -12.46 -32.53 7.82
CA GLU A 55 -12.02 -33.20 9.05
C GLU A 55 -13.16 -33.34 10.06
N TYR A 56 -13.99 -32.29 10.22
CA TYR A 56 -15.17 -32.35 11.09
C TYR A 56 -16.23 -33.34 10.59
N GLN A 57 -16.46 -33.44 9.28
CA GLN A 57 -17.39 -34.41 8.70
C GLN A 57 -16.86 -35.85 8.82
N SER A 58 -15.54 -36.00 8.70
CA SER A 58 -14.84 -37.28 8.80
C SER A 58 -14.60 -37.73 10.25
N PHE A 59 -14.86 -36.87 11.24
CA PHE A 59 -14.62 -37.10 12.68
C PHE A 59 -15.29 -38.38 13.24
N PHE A 60 -16.37 -38.86 12.61
CA PHE A 60 -16.99 -40.15 12.96
C PHE A 60 -16.11 -41.38 12.66
N SER A 61 -14.96 -41.22 11.99
CA SER A 61 -14.05 -42.29 11.56
C SER A 61 -12.74 -42.41 12.35
N GLY A 62 -12.50 -41.55 13.35
CA GLY A 62 -11.35 -41.67 14.27
C GLY A 62 -10.12 -40.80 13.94
N GLN A 63 -10.31 -39.63 13.34
CA GLN A 63 -9.21 -38.66 13.10
C GLN A 63 -8.74 -37.94 14.37
N SER A 64 -7.51 -37.43 14.32
CA SER A 64 -6.82 -36.85 15.48
C SER A 64 -7.33 -35.44 15.78
N GLU A 65 -7.80 -35.25 17.02
CA GLU A 65 -8.13 -33.93 17.58
C GLU A 65 -7.00 -32.90 17.38
N GLU A 66 -5.75 -33.38 17.32
CA GLU A 66 -4.56 -32.60 16.99
C GLU A 66 -4.62 -31.92 15.61
N ARG A 67 -5.07 -32.61 14.54
CA ARG A 67 -5.17 -32.01 13.19
C ARG A 67 -6.18 -30.86 13.16
N ILE A 68 -7.33 -31.05 13.80
CA ILE A 68 -8.38 -30.03 13.95
C ILE A 68 -7.85 -28.81 14.69
N GLN A 69 -7.11 -29.00 15.79
CA GLN A 69 -6.51 -27.89 16.53
C GLN A 69 -5.45 -27.15 15.72
N ASN A 70 -4.62 -27.87 14.95
CA ASN A 70 -3.63 -27.26 14.08
C ASN A 70 -4.28 -26.40 12.98
N LEU A 71 -5.32 -26.92 12.31
CA LEU A 71 -6.06 -26.17 11.28
C LEU A 71 -6.72 -24.92 11.84
N LYS A 72 -7.28 -24.98 13.06
CA LYS A 72 -7.80 -23.77 13.73
C LYS A 72 -6.72 -22.73 13.98
N GLY A 73 -5.55 -23.15 14.46
CA GLY A 73 -4.42 -22.26 14.67
C GLY A 73 -3.94 -21.61 13.38
N GLU A 74 -3.91 -22.37 12.28
CA GLU A 74 -3.54 -21.90 10.95
C GLU A 74 -4.55 -20.87 10.41
N ILE A 75 -5.85 -21.13 10.55
CA ILE A 75 -6.93 -20.19 10.21
C ILE A 75 -6.80 -18.88 11.01
N GLU A 76 -6.56 -18.97 12.32
CA GLU A 76 -6.34 -17.79 13.18
C GLU A 76 -5.11 -16.98 12.74
N GLU A 77 -4.04 -17.67 12.30
CA GLU A 77 -2.86 -17.02 11.75
C GLU A 77 -3.17 -16.30 10.43
N PHE A 78 -3.88 -16.92 9.50
CA PHE A 78 -4.28 -16.26 8.25
C PHE A 78 -5.12 -15.01 8.51
N TYR A 79 -6.07 -15.05 9.45
CA TYR A 79 -6.83 -13.85 9.83
C TYR A 79 -5.93 -12.74 10.38
N ARG A 80 -4.90 -13.09 11.17
CA ARG A 80 -3.92 -12.12 11.66
C ARG A 80 -3.12 -11.52 10.51
N LEU A 81 -2.57 -12.35 9.63
CA LEU A 81 -1.78 -11.92 8.48
C LEU A 81 -2.59 -11.00 7.56
N ILE A 82 -3.83 -11.34 7.24
CA ILE A 82 -4.73 -10.49 6.44
C ILE A 82 -4.95 -9.12 7.10
N ARG A 83 -5.10 -9.08 8.43
CA ARG A 83 -5.28 -7.83 9.16
C ARG A 83 -4.01 -6.98 9.15
N GLU A 84 -2.85 -7.60 9.37
CA GLU A 84 -1.55 -6.95 9.33
C GLU A 84 -1.26 -6.38 7.94
N GLU A 85 -1.53 -7.15 6.88
CA GLU A 85 -1.37 -6.72 5.49
C GLU A 85 -2.22 -5.49 5.18
N ARG A 86 -3.51 -5.49 5.58
CA ARG A 86 -4.40 -4.33 5.42
C ARG A 86 -3.91 -3.10 6.17
N GLN A 87 -3.40 -3.28 7.39
CA GLN A 87 -2.88 -2.18 8.20
C GLN A 87 -1.58 -1.62 7.61
N SER A 88 -0.70 -2.49 7.12
CA SER A 88 0.54 -2.14 6.46
C SER A 88 0.25 -1.32 5.20
N HIS A 89 -0.60 -1.84 4.30
CA HIS A 89 -1.00 -1.16 3.08
C HIS A 89 -1.63 0.21 3.35
N TRP A 90 -2.53 0.30 4.35
CA TRP A 90 -3.12 1.59 4.73
C TRP A 90 -2.05 2.59 5.21
N SER A 91 -1.12 2.15 6.06
CA SER A 91 -0.07 3.01 6.61
C SER A 91 0.88 3.50 5.51
N ASP A 92 1.28 2.61 4.60
CA ASP A 92 2.13 2.95 3.46
C ASP A 92 1.43 3.94 2.51
N ARG A 93 0.15 3.71 2.22
CA ARG A 93 -0.65 4.65 1.43
C ARG A 93 -0.73 6.02 2.09
N GLN A 94 -1.00 6.09 3.40
CA GLN A 94 -1.08 7.37 4.11
C GLN A 94 0.26 8.12 4.09
N ARG A 95 1.38 7.40 4.16
CA ARG A 95 2.73 8.00 4.05
C ARG A 95 2.93 8.63 2.66
N LEU A 96 2.69 7.87 1.59
CA LEU A 96 2.87 8.35 0.21
C LEU A 96 1.90 9.50 -0.13
N GLU A 97 0.66 9.43 0.33
CA GLU A 97 -0.32 10.53 0.15
C GLU A 97 0.06 11.78 0.95
N LYS A 98 0.81 11.64 2.05
CA LYS A 98 1.36 12.80 2.78
C LYS A 98 2.48 13.44 1.98
N GLU A 99 3.43 12.65 1.49
CA GLU A 99 4.54 13.10 0.63
C GLU A 99 4.00 13.79 -0.63
N ARG A 100 3.01 13.19 -1.30
CA ARG A 100 2.30 13.77 -2.45
C ARG A 100 1.73 15.16 -2.14
N ARG A 101 1.07 15.31 -1.00
CA ARG A 101 0.49 16.60 -0.57
C ARG A 101 1.53 17.63 -0.17
N GLU A 102 2.75 17.22 0.18
CA GLU A 102 3.86 18.14 0.47
C GLU A 102 4.45 18.66 -0.84
N ILE A 103 4.73 17.78 -1.79
CA ILE A 103 5.22 18.15 -3.14
C ILE A 103 4.23 19.07 -3.87
N LEU A 104 2.92 18.77 -3.82
CA LEU A 104 1.91 19.63 -4.45
C LEU A 104 1.87 21.03 -3.83
N ARG A 105 2.12 21.16 -2.51
CA ARG A 105 2.23 22.46 -1.85
C ARG A 105 3.50 23.19 -2.25
N GLU A 106 4.62 22.48 -2.37
CA GLU A 106 5.88 23.08 -2.85
C GLU A 106 5.75 23.58 -4.30
N LEU A 107 5.03 22.86 -5.16
CA LEU A 107 4.72 23.31 -6.52
C LEU A 107 3.85 24.57 -6.54
N GLU A 108 2.78 24.61 -5.73
CA GLU A 108 1.92 25.78 -5.58
C GLU A 108 2.72 27.01 -5.08
N GLU A 109 3.61 26.83 -4.09
CA GLU A 109 4.48 27.89 -3.60
C GLU A 109 5.44 28.42 -4.69
N LEU A 110 5.95 27.55 -5.57
CA LEU A 110 6.79 27.97 -6.70
C LEU A 110 6.01 28.77 -7.74
N GLU A 111 4.78 28.35 -8.06
CA GLU A 111 3.89 29.06 -8.99
C GLU A 111 3.51 30.46 -8.47
N GLU A 112 3.24 30.58 -7.16
CA GLU A 112 2.98 31.87 -6.51
C GLU A 112 4.22 32.80 -6.55
N LEU A 113 5.42 32.26 -6.34
CA LEU A 113 6.66 33.03 -6.39
C LEU A 113 6.96 33.55 -7.80
N ASP A 114 6.73 32.74 -8.83
CA ASP A 114 6.91 33.16 -10.23
C ASP A 114 5.91 34.27 -10.59
N SER A 115 4.65 34.10 -10.19
CA SER A 115 3.58 35.09 -10.40
C SER A 115 3.85 36.45 -9.74
N VAL A 116 4.47 36.45 -8.55
CA VAL A 116 4.86 37.69 -7.85
C VAL A 116 6.10 38.32 -8.49
N SER A 117 7.03 37.51 -8.99
CA SER A 117 8.22 37.99 -9.69
C SER A 117 7.88 38.67 -11.02
N ASP A 118 6.89 38.17 -11.75
CA ASP A 118 6.42 38.74 -13.04
C ASP A 118 5.72 40.11 -12.90
N LEU A 119 5.31 40.50 -11.69
CA LEU A 119 4.59 41.75 -11.41
C LEU A 119 5.49 42.91 -10.95
N LEU A 120 6.78 42.67 -10.70
CA LEU A 120 7.75 43.66 -10.20
C LEU A 120 8.68 44.17 -11.30
#